data_AF-A0ABD1KYC9-F1
#
_entry.id   AF-A0ABD1KYC9-F1
#
_cell.length_a   1.000
_cell.length_b   1.000
_cell.length_c   1.000
_cell.angle_alpha   90.00
_cell.angle_beta   90.00
_cell.angle_gamma   90.00
#
_symmetry.space_group_name_H-M   'P 1'
#
loop_
_entity.id
_entity.type
_entity.pdbx_description
1 polymer ?
#
loop_
_entity_poly.entity_id
_entity_poly.type
_entity_poly.pdbx_seq_one_letter_code
_entity_poly.pdbx_strand_id
1 'polypeptide(L)'
;MLLLPWAVVIWQFRLWRPAHGSTCWTLVELFRADQHLELLELVLHRPPSQVLALSLPLPAFISGLLRLNKSAQRLLQPGRPVIRYQLAPATELALLWGFDAKHTIVQSSGEEEEEEGFDGLRKPTLEEIDHGRNAIVTPSLFGSALEEIMERQGQLFPERRLPWAQVQLSQCVLALGGAQTEGIFRVPGDIDEVNALKLQVDQWKIPENLSDPNVPASLLKLWYRELEEPVIPQSFYKQCISNYEDPEAAISVVQCLPELNRLVLCYFINFLQVFAQPVNVSKTKMDVNNLAMVMAPNCLRCQSDDPRIIFENTRKEMSFLRVLIVHLDTSFVKGII
;
A
#
# COMPACT_ATOMS: atom_id res chain seq x y z
N MET A 1 5.11 -42.85 19.40
CA MET A 1 5.99 -41.67 19.32
C MET A 1 5.47 -40.81 18.17
N LEU A 2 4.41 -40.03 18.44
CA LEU A 2 3.74 -39.17 17.47
C LEU A 2 4.39 -37.78 17.57
N LEU A 3 4.90 -37.27 16.44
CA LEU A 3 5.42 -35.91 16.33
C LEU A 3 4.24 -34.93 16.30
N LEU A 4 4.13 -34.07 17.31
CA LEU A 4 3.13 -33.00 17.40
C LEU A 4 3.47 -31.83 16.44
N PRO A 5 2.47 -31.12 15.88
CA PRO A 5 2.67 -30.05 14.91
C PRO A 5 3.20 -28.76 15.56
N TRP A 6 4.02 -28.01 14.79
CA TRP A 6 4.54 -26.69 15.15
C TRP A 6 3.62 -25.60 14.58
N ALA A 7 3.39 -24.51 15.32
CA ALA A 7 2.73 -23.31 14.79
C ALA A 7 3.76 -22.16 14.65
N VAL A 8 3.74 -21.46 13.52
CA VAL A 8 4.63 -20.33 13.20
C VAL A 8 3.79 -19.07 13.01
N VAL A 9 4.09 -18.02 13.76
CA VAL A 9 3.48 -16.69 13.63
C VAL A 9 4.55 -15.73 13.11
N ILE A 10 4.30 -15.05 11.99
CA ILE A 10 5.24 -14.10 11.40
C ILE A 10 4.67 -12.69 11.55
N TRP A 11 5.41 -11.81 12.22
CA TRP A 11 5.10 -10.39 12.31
C TRP A 11 6.04 -9.59 11.38
N GLN A 12 5.49 -8.80 10.47
CA GLN A 12 6.27 -7.83 9.70
C GLN A 12 6.08 -6.43 10.26
N PHE A 13 7.18 -5.76 10.59
CA PHE A 13 7.18 -4.38 11.07
C PHE A 13 8.00 -3.50 10.11
N ARG A 14 7.41 -2.39 9.65
CA ARG A 14 8.13 -1.34 8.92
C ARG A 14 8.37 -0.17 9.86
N LEU A 15 9.61 -0.01 10.33
CA LEU A 15 10.00 1.11 11.20
C LEU A 15 10.68 2.18 10.35
N TRP A 16 10.09 3.37 10.31
CA TRP A 16 10.67 4.53 9.62
C TRP A 16 11.64 5.24 10.57
N ARG A 17 12.95 5.29 10.23
CA ARG A 17 13.90 6.19 10.88
C ARG A 17 14.02 7.48 10.06
N PRO A 18 13.92 8.67 10.67
CA PRO A 18 13.91 9.95 9.94
C PRO A 18 15.20 10.30 9.16
N ALA A 19 16.26 9.48 9.22
CA ALA A 19 17.58 9.85 8.69
C ALA A 19 18.22 8.86 7.72
N HIS A 20 17.72 7.62 7.57
CA HIS A 20 18.37 6.63 6.69
C HIS A 20 17.37 5.56 6.21
N GLY A 21 16.55 5.89 5.21
CA GLY A 21 15.80 4.93 4.39
C GLY A 21 14.83 3.99 5.12
N SER A 22 13.91 3.39 4.37
CA SER A 22 13.02 2.35 4.88
C SER A 22 13.81 1.07 5.17
N THR A 23 13.76 0.53 6.39
CA THR A 23 14.24 -0.84 6.67
C THR A 23 13.08 -1.70 7.15
N CYS A 24 12.81 -2.80 6.44
CA CYS A 24 11.80 -3.79 6.81
C CYS A 24 12.38 -4.76 7.85
N TRP A 25 11.63 -5.02 8.91
CA TRP A 25 11.97 -5.99 9.95
C TRP A 25 10.92 -7.11 9.94
N THR A 26 11.35 -8.36 9.99
CA THR A 26 10.45 -9.51 10.16
C THR A 26 10.80 -10.19 11.47
N LEU A 27 9.82 -10.32 12.36
CA LEU A 27 9.89 -11.04 13.61
C LEU A 27 9.15 -12.36 13.42
N VAL A 28 9.74 -13.50 13.82
CA VAL A 28 9.09 -14.81 13.73
C VAL A 28 8.94 -15.37 15.13
N GLU A 29 7.70 -15.61 15.56
CA GLU A 29 7.37 -16.28 16.81
C GLU A 29 7.02 -17.75 16.54
N LEU A 30 7.68 -18.66 17.26
CA LEU A 30 7.43 -20.10 17.19
C LEU A 30 6.80 -20.56 18.50
N PHE A 31 5.63 -21.17 18.43
CA PHE A 31 4.95 -21.73 19.61
C PHE A 31 5.02 -23.26 19.62
N ARG A 32 5.26 -23.82 20.81
CA ARG A 32 5.15 -25.26 21.10
C ARG A 32 4.14 -25.47 22.23
N ALA A 33 3.05 -26.16 21.94
CA ALA A 33 1.82 -26.10 22.72
C ALA A 33 1.80 -26.84 24.08
N ASP A 34 2.93 -27.24 24.68
CA ASP A 34 2.84 -28.07 25.91
C ASP A 34 3.90 -27.86 27.00
N GLN A 35 4.68 -26.78 26.97
CA GLN A 35 5.39 -26.31 28.17
C GLN A 35 5.47 -24.78 28.10
N HIS A 36 5.20 -24.10 29.21
CA HIS A 36 5.39 -22.65 29.39
C HIS A 36 6.87 -22.25 29.16
N LEU A 37 7.29 -22.19 27.90
CA LEU A 37 8.60 -21.74 27.45
C LEU A 37 8.39 -20.91 26.18
N GLU A 38 8.22 -19.61 26.37
CA GLU A 38 8.28 -18.61 25.32
C GLU A 38 9.73 -18.50 24.83
N LEU A 39 10.03 -19.08 23.68
CA LEU A 39 11.28 -18.83 22.96
C LEU A 39 10.96 -18.02 21.71
N LEU A 40 11.15 -16.71 21.82
CA LEU A 40 11.19 -15.77 20.70
C LEU A 40 12.58 -15.84 20.06
N GLU A 41 12.67 -16.35 18.83
CA GLU A 41 13.93 -16.35 18.07
C GLU A 41 13.92 -15.17 17.09
N LEU A 42 14.72 -14.15 17.41
CA LEU A 42 14.80 -12.91 16.66
C LEU A 42 15.87 -13.04 15.56
N VAL A 43 15.45 -13.35 14.34
CA VAL A 43 16.36 -13.41 13.19
C VAL A 43 16.55 -12.01 12.61
N LEU A 44 17.62 -11.34 13.04
CA LEU A 44 18.03 -10.03 12.53
C LEU A 44 18.75 -10.21 11.19
N HIS A 45 18.12 -9.84 10.07
CA HIS A 45 18.83 -9.73 8.79
C HIS A 45 19.27 -8.30 8.49
N ARG A 46 20.59 -8.10 8.42
CA ARG A 46 21.29 -7.01 7.72
C ARG A 46 22.28 -7.63 6.71
N PRO A 47 22.82 -6.87 5.73
CA PRO A 47 23.60 -7.42 4.60
C PRO A 47 24.87 -8.18 5.06
N PRO A 48 25.48 -9.01 4.20
CA PRO A 48 26.22 -10.20 4.61
C PRO A 48 27.59 -9.86 5.18
N SER A 49 27.63 -9.53 6.46
CA SER A 49 28.81 -9.69 7.30
C SER A 49 28.39 -9.49 8.75
N GLN A 50 28.45 -10.58 9.53
CA GLN A 50 28.18 -10.69 10.97
C GLN A 50 26.72 -10.93 11.36
N VAL A 51 26.37 -12.21 11.57
CA VAL A 51 25.18 -12.65 12.29
C VAL A 51 25.54 -12.76 13.77
N LEU A 52 24.85 -12.04 14.64
CA LEU A 52 24.93 -12.17 16.11
C LEU A 52 23.54 -12.58 16.60
N ALA A 53 23.39 -13.87 16.91
CA ALA A 53 22.22 -14.38 17.61
C ALA A 53 22.33 -13.98 19.10
N LEU A 54 21.35 -13.23 19.60
CA LEU A 54 21.24 -12.88 21.01
C LEU A 54 19.91 -13.41 21.54
N SER A 55 19.97 -14.50 22.30
CA SER A 55 18.84 -15.03 23.06
C SER A 55 18.73 -14.28 24.39
N LEU A 56 17.68 -13.47 24.58
CA LEU A 56 17.38 -12.85 25.87
C LEU A 56 15.94 -13.18 26.31
N PRO A 57 15.70 -13.45 27.60
CA PRO A 57 14.36 -13.73 28.12
C PRO A 57 13.47 -12.47 28.15
N LEU A 58 12.18 -12.65 27.79
CA LEU A 58 11.14 -11.62 27.58
C LEU A 58 11.04 -10.50 28.66
N PRO A 59 11.22 -10.76 29.97
CA PRO A 59 11.11 -9.72 31.00
C PRO A 59 12.17 -8.61 30.88
N ALA A 60 13.35 -8.92 30.33
CA ALA A 60 14.43 -7.96 30.17
C ALA A 60 14.18 -6.96 29.02
N PHE A 61 13.47 -7.40 27.98
CA PHE A 61 13.16 -6.59 26.80
C PHE A 61 12.07 -5.55 27.07
N ILE A 62 10.99 -5.95 27.75
CA ILE A 62 9.91 -5.04 28.19
C ILE A 62 10.45 -4.02 29.21
N SER A 63 11.35 -4.45 30.11
CA SER A 63 12.06 -3.53 31.01
C SER A 63 12.98 -2.55 30.26
N GLY A 64 13.61 -2.99 29.17
CA GLY A 64 14.46 -2.15 28.31
C GLY A 64 13.68 -1.06 27.55
N LEU A 65 12.54 -1.43 26.96
CA LEU A 65 11.62 -0.50 26.28
C LEU A 65 10.99 0.52 27.27
N LEU A 66 10.62 0.07 28.47
CA LEU A 66 10.13 0.96 29.54
C LEU A 66 11.23 1.88 30.11
N ARG A 67 12.49 1.44 30.17
CA ARG A 67 13.63 2.28 30.60
C ARG A 67 13.99 3.35 29.57
N LEU A 68 13.81 3.10 28.28
CA LEU A 68 13.96 4.11 27.22
C LEU A 68 12.90 5.22 27.35
N ASN A 69 11.68 4.88 27.76
CA ASN A 69 10.61 5.86 27.99
C ASN A 69 10.82 6.70 29.28
N LYS A 70 11.43 6.13 30.33
CA LYS A 70 11.79 6.89 31.55
C LYS A 70 12.90 7.94 31.34
N SER A 71 13.73 7.79 30.30
CA SER A 71 14.73 8.80 29.92
C SER A 71 14.10 9.98 29.18
N ALA A 72 12.97 9.77 28.48
CA ALA A 72 12.20 10.82 27.80
C ALA A 72 11.30 11.62 28.76
N GLN A 73 10.87 11.03 29.89
CA GLN A 73 10.09 11.74 30.92
C GLN A 73 10.88 12.74 31.78
N ARG A 74 12.21 12.82 31.65
CA ARG A 74 13.03 13.79 32.39
C ARG A 74 13.04 15.22 31.81
N LEU A 75 12.28 15.48 30.74
CA LEU A 75 12.19 16.79 30.09
C LEU A 75 10.87 17.55 30.32
N LEU A 76 10.01 17.11 31.24
CA LEU A 76 8.77 17.83 31.58
C LEU A 76 8.87 18.49 32.96
N GLN A 77 8.85 19.82 32.95
CA GLN A 77 8.93 20.71 34.11
C GLN A 77 7.75 20.54 35.09
N PRO A 78 7.94 20.78 36.40
CA PRO A 78 6.90 20.57 37.42
C PRO A 78 5.86 21.71 37.40
N GLY A 79 4.56 21.37 37.36
CA GLY A 79 3.52 22.39 37.58
C GLY A 79 2.06 22.09 37.21
N ARG A 80 1.64 20.88 36.81
CA ARG A 80 0.20 20.59 36.54
C ARG A 80 -0.24 19.22 37.07
N PRO A 81 -1.51 19.06 37.46
CA PRO A 81 -1.99 17.92 38.23
C PRO A 81 -1.91 16.60 37.46
N VAL A 82 -1.50 15.56 38.18
CA VAL A 82 -1.42 14.17 37.73
C VAL A 82 -2.84 13.65 37.48
N ILE A 83 -3.20 13.42 36.21
CA ILE A 83 -4.35 12.60 35.87
C ILE A 83 -3.89 11.14 36.02
N ARG A 84 -4.48 10.41 36.99
CA ARG A 84 -4.36 8.96 37.06
C ARG A 84 -5.09 8.37 35.85
N TYR A 85 -4.36 7.85 34.87
CA TYR A 85 -4.92 6.92 33.91
C TYR A 85 -4.85 5.52 34.54
N GLN A 86 -6.02 4.93 34.79
CA GLN A 86 -6.16 3.49 34.94
C GLN A 86 -5.62 2.83 33.66
N LEU A 87 -4.73 1.84 33.79
CA LEU A 87 -4.25 1.09 32.64
C LEU A 87 -5.44 0.34 32.00
N ALA A 88 -5.83 0.78 30.81
CA ALA A 88 -6.67 -0.01 29.93
C ALA A 88 -5.86 -1.16 29.30
N PRO A 89 -6.49 -2.30 28.97
CA PRO A 89 -5.83 -3.40 28.29
C PRO A 89 -5.22 -2.97 26.96
N ALA A 90 -4.13 -3.63 26.56
CA ALA A 90 -3.23 -3.23 25.47
C ALA A 90 -3.89 -3.05 24.07
N THR A 91 -5.15 -3.44 23.92
CA THR A 91 -5.97 -3.22 22.72
C THR A 91 -6.37 -1.75 22.52
N GLU A 92 -6.50 -0.94 23.57
CA GLU A 92 -6.91 0.47 23.45
C GLU A 92 -5.77 1.42 22.99
N LEU A 93 -4.50 1.02 23.16
CA LEU A 93 -3.36 1.84 22.71
C LEU A 93 -3.13 1.77 21.19
N ALA A 94 -3.64 0.74 20.52
CA ALA A 94 -3.53 0.59 19.06
C ALA A 94 -4.44 1.59 18.30
N LEU A 95 -5.60 1.91 18.85
CA LEU A 95 -6.57 2.81 18.24
C LEU A 95 -6.16 4.29 18.28
N LEU A 96 -5.31 4.68 19.25
CA LEU A 96 -4.82 6.06 19.37
C LEU A 96 -3.66 6.38 18.41
N TRP A 97 -3.06 5.37 17.75
CA TRP A 97 -1.86 5.53 16.91
C TRP A 97 -2.02 5.04 15.47
N GLY A 98 -3.25 4.71 15.04
CA GLY A 98 -3.54 4.41 13.63
C GLY A 98 -2.74 3.24 13.05
N PHE A 99 -2.49 2.20 13.85
CA PHE A 99 -1.87 0.97 13.37
C PHE A 99 -2.94 0.01 12.83
N ASP A 100 -2.82 -0.39 11.57
CA ASP A 100 -3.54 -1.54 11.02
C ASP A 100 -2.69 -2.79 11.23
N ALA A 101 -2.98 -3.55 12.29
CA ALA A 101 -2.32 -4.80 12.59
C ALA A 101 -3.13 -5.95 11.96
N LYS A 102 -2.64 -6.51 10.85
CA LYS A 102 -3.18 -7.77 10.31
C LYS A 102 -2.72 -8.93 11.18
N HIS A 103 -3.60 -9.44 12.03
CA HIS A 103 -3.39 -10.71 12.73
C HIS A 103 -3.77 -11.88 11.81
N THR A 104 -2.92 -12.88 11.68
CA THR A 104 -3.26 -14.17 11.06
C THR A 104 -2.87 -15.28 12.02
N ILE A 105 -3.86 -15.96 12.60
CA ILE A 105 -3.67 -17.15 13.44
C ILE A 105 -4.07 -18.36 12.62
N VAL A 106 -3.18 -19.36 12.51
CA VAL A 106 -3.47 -20.65 11.87
C VAL A 106 -3.65 -21.70 12.96
N GLN A 107 -4.86 -22.24 13.11
CA GLN A 107 -5.14 -23.44 13.90
C GLN A 107 -5.51 -24.60 12.96
N SER A 108 -4.90 -25.77 13.16
CA SER A 108 -5.27 -27.01 12.49
C SER A 108 -6.20 -27.84 13.38
N SER A 109 -7.37 -28.14 12.81
CA SER A 109 -8.51 -28.95 13.25
C SER A 109 -8.34 -30.02 14.34
N GLY A 110 -9.27 -30.01 15.29
CA GLY A 110 -9.79 -31.14 16.07
C GLY A 110 -11.19 -30.77 16.58
N GLU A 111 -12.16 -31.67 16.46
CA GLU A 111 -13.61 -31.44 16.48
C GLU A 111 -14.23 -30.97 17.82
N GLU A 112 -15.33 -30.23 17.64
CA GLU A 112 -16.51 -30.00 18.51
C GLU A 112 -16.34 -29.41 19.91
N GLU A 113 -16.76 -28.14 20.08
CA GLU A 113 -17.76 -27.73 21.09
C GLU A 113 -18.28 -26.31 20.78
N GLU A 114 -19.59 -26.13 20.98
CA GLU A 114 -20.36 -24.90 20.72
C GLU A 114 -19.95 -23.76 21.67
N GLU A 115 -19.48 -22.64 21.14
CA GLU A 115 -19.50 -21.35 21.85
C GLU A 115 -19.96 -20.23 20.91
N GLU A 116 -21.09 -19.63 21.27
CA GLU A 116 -21.60 -18.40 20.68
C GLU A 116 -20.64 -17.22 20.95
N GLY A 117 -20.24 -16.51 19.89
CA GLY A 117 -20.10 -15.05 19.95
C GLY A 117 -18.69 -14.46 19.98
N PHE A 118 -18.01 -14.42 18.83
CA PHE A 118 -17.38 -13.19 18.32
C PHE A 118 -17.31 -13.27 16.78
N ASP A 119 -18.45 -13.02 16.14
CA ASP A 119 -18.61 -13.05 14.69
C ASP A 119 -17.97 -11.78 14.06
N GLY A 120 -17.06 -12.00 13.11
CA GLY A 120 -16.44 -10.91 12.35
C GLY A 120 -15.12 -11.27 11.64
N LEU A 121 -14.47 -12.38 11.96
CA LEU A 121 -13.23 -12.79 11.27
C LEU A 121 -13.52 -13.87 10.22
N ARG A 122 -13.51 -13.44 8.95
CA ARG A 122 -13.53 -14.34 7.79
C ARG A 122 -12.27 -15.21 7.83
N LYS A 123 -12.45 -16.53 7.71
CA LYS A 123 -11.34 -17.47 7.55
C LYS A 123 -10.59 -17.16 6.25
N PRO A 124 -9.25 -17.04 6.27
CA PRO A 124 -8.48 -16.79 5.07
C PRO A 124 -8.65 -17.94 4.09
N THR A 125 -8.80 -17.58 2.82
CA THR A 125 -8.91 -18.52 1.70
C THR A 125 -7.57 -19.23 1.48
N LEU A 126 -7.61 -20.42 0.85
CA LEU A 126 -6.38 -21.16 0.51
C LEU A 126 -5.43 -20.35 -0.36
N GLU A 127 -5.97 -19.49 -1.22
CA GLU A 127 -5.18 -18.57 -2.07
C GLU A 127 -4.47 -17.50 -1.25
N GLU A 128 -5.12 -16.93 -0.23
CA GLU A 128 -4.50 -15.96 0.69
C GLU A 128 -3.39 -16.60 1.53
N ILE A 129 -3.58 -17.85 1.96
CA ILE A 129 -2.58 -18.61 2.71
C ILE A 129 -1.36 -18.93 1.83
N ASP A 130 -1.58 -19.41 0.61
CA ASP A 130 -0.51 -19.70 -0.34
C ASP A 130 0.24 -18.43 -0.74
N HIS A 131 -0.48 -17.34 -0.97
CA HIS A 131 0.13 -16.03 -1.23
C HIS A 131 0.97 -15.54 -0.05
N GLY A 132 0.49 -15.65 1.19
CA GLY A 132 1.28 -15.30 2.37
C GLY A 132 2.56 -16.12 2.50
N ARG A 133 2.52 -17.40 2.11
CA ARG A 133 3.70 -18.27 2.07
C ARG A 133 4.66 -17.90 0.94
N ASN A 134 4.14 -17.60 -0.24
CA ASN A 134 4.93 -17.23 -1.42
C ASN A 134 5.48 -15.81 -1.32
N ALA A 135 4.84 -14.90 -0.60
CA ALA A 135 5.33 -13.54 -0.34
C ALA A 135 6.68 -13.52 0.40
N ILE A 136 7.04 -14.62 1.07
CA ILE A 136 8.36 -14.82 1.69
C ILE A 136 9.46 -15.00 0.61
N VAL A 137 9.09 -15.50 -0.57
CA VAL A 137 10.01 -15.90 -1.67
C VAL A 137 9.90 -14.97 -2.89
N THR A 138 8.71 -14.46 -3.18
CA THR A 138 8.42 -13.54 -4.30
C THR A 138 7.80 -12.26 -3.75
N PRO A 139 8.52 -11.12 -3.79
CA PRO A 139 7.98 -9.85 -3.34
C PRO A 139 6.76 -9.43 -4.19
N SER A 140 5.77 -8.79 -3.54
CA SER A 140 4.53 -8.30 -4.18
C SER A 140 4.81 -7.19 -5.21
N LEU A 141 3.96 -7.04 -6.22
CA LEU A 141 3.96 -5.90 -7.14
C LEU A 141 3.35 -4.65 -6.53
N PHE A 142 2.76 -4.78 -5.34
CA PHE A 142 2.22 -3.71 -4.52
C PHE A 142 3.20 -3.43 -3.36
N GLY A 143 3.33 -2.19 -2.93
CA GLY A 143 4.27 -1.84 -1.86
C GLY A 143 5.71 -1.57 -2.31
N SER A 144 6.04 -1.84 -3.57
CA SER A 144 7.41 -1.80 -4.10
C SER A 144 7.73 -0.53 -4.90
N ALA A 145 9.03 -0.26 -5.06
CA ALA A 145 9.51 0.81 -5.93
C ALA A 145 9.26 0.47 -7.42
N LEU A 146 9.05 1.50 -8.24
CA LEU A 146 8.81 1.31 -9.68
C LEU A 146 9.99 0.60 -10.35
N GLU A 147 11.21 0.96 -9.99
CA GLU A 147 12.45 0.38 -10.51
C GLU A 147 12.53 -1.11 -10.21
N GLU A 148 12.15 -1.52 -8.99
CA GLU A 148 12.15 -2.92 -8.57
C GLU A 148 11.09 -3.73 -9.33
N ILE A 149 9.89 -3.15 -9.54
CA ILE A 149 8.84 -3.76 -10.36
C ILE A 149 9.34 -3.95 -11.80
N MET A 150 10.02 -2.94 -12.36
CA MET A 150 10.57 -3.01 -13.72
C MET A 150 11.70 -4.03 -13.84
N GLU A 151 12.58 -4.15 -12.85
CA GLU A 151 13.64 -5.16 -12.82
C GLU A 151 13.06 -6.58 -12.81
N ARG A 152 12.08 -6.83 -11.92
CA ARG A 152 11.41 -8.13 -11.82
C ARG A 152 10.67 -8.48 -13.11
N GLN A 153 9.92 -7.54 -13.67
CA GLN A 153 9.21 -7.80 -14.92
C GLN A 153 10.15 -8.01 -16.10
N GLY A 154 11.35 -7.41 -16.08
CA GLY A 154 12.31 -7.49 -17.19
C GLY A 154 12.71 -8.92 -17.54
N GLN A 155 12.60 -9.86 -16.60
CA GLN A 155 12.83 -11.29 -16.84
C GLN A 155 11.72 -11.93 -17.69
N LEU A 156 10.48 -11.47 -17.56
CA LEU A 156 9.30 -12.00 -18.24
C LEU A 156 8.91 -11.20 -19.48
N PHE A 157 9.12 -9.88 -19.43
CA PHE A 157 8.67 -8.89 -20.40
C PHE A 157 9.78 -7.85 -20.68
N PRO A 158 10.93 -8.26 -21.24
CA PRO A 158 12.12 -7.41 -21.37
C PRO A 158 11.92 -6.17 -22.25
N GLU A 159 10.96 -6.21 -23.17
CA GLU A 159 10.67 -5.11 -24.10
C GLU A 159 9.74 -4.05 -23.50
N ARG A 160 9.09 -4.32 -22.37
CA ARG A 160 8.11 -3.41 -21.77
C ARG A 160 8.79 -2.27 -21.02
N ARG A 161 8.49 -1.04 -21.44
CA ARG A 161 8.97 0.20 -20.81
C ARG A 161 8.07 0.71 -19.68
N LEU A 162 6.90 0.11 -19.50
CA LEU A 162 5.93 0.45 -18.47
C LEU A 162 5.67 -0.75 -17.56
N PRO A 163 5.30 -0.54 -16.29
CA PRO A 163 4.90 -1.61 -15.38
C PRO A 163 3.74 -2.43 -15.95
N TRP A 164 3.92 -3.75 -15.98
CA TRP A 164 2.95 -4.70 -16.52
C TRP A 164 1.59 -4.56 -15.84
N ALA A 165 1.57 -4.45 -14.50
CA ALA A 165 0.34 -4.31 -13.72
C ALA A 165 -0.47 -3.07 -14.14
N GLN A 166 0.20 -1.92 -14.34
CA GLN A 166 -0.43 -0.69 -14.80
C GLN A 166 -1.12 -0.88 -16.16
N VAL A 167 -0.40 -1.45 -17.12
CA VAL A 167 -0.88 -1.64 -18.50
C VAL A 167 -2.01 -2.67 -18.54
N GLN A 168 -1.87 -3.80 -17.84
CA GLN A 168 -2.91 -4.83 -17.84
C GLN A 168 -4.19 -4.38 -17.16
N LEU A 169 -4.10 -3.74 -15.99
CA LEU A 169 -5.30 -3.28 -15.27
C LEU A 169 -6.05 -2.21 -16.05
N SER A 170 -5.34 -1.26 -16.65
CA SER A 170 -5.97 -0.24 -17.50
C SER A 170 -6.60 -0.83 -18.77
N GLN A 171 -5.95 -1.80 -19.42
CA GLN A 171 -6.53 -2.55 -20.54
C GLN A 171 -7.79 -3.32 -20.12
N CYS A 172 -7.79 -3.97 -18.94
CA CYS A 172 -8.96 -4.67 -18.40
C CYS A 172 -10.13 -3.70 -18.20
N VAL A 173 -9.90 -2.52 -17.61
CA VAL A 173 -10.95 -1.51 -17.43
C VAL A 173 -11.57 -1.12 -18.78
N LEU A 174 -10.77 -0.90 -19.81
CA LEU A 174 -11.29 -0.53 -21.14
C LEU A 174 -12.01 -1.69 -21.83
N ALA A 175 -11.44 -2.91 -21.75
CA ALA A 175 -12.00 -4.11 -22.36
C ALA A 175 -13.37 -4.49 -21.77
N LEU A 176 -13.56 -4.26 -20.47
CA LEU A 176 -14.82 -4.48 -19.74
C LEU A 176 -15.83 -3.33 -19.90
N GLY A 177 -15.58 -2.38 -20.81
CA GLY A 177 -16.52 -1.28 -21.05
C GLY A 177 -16.51 -0.20 -19.97
N GLY A 178 -15.40 -0.01 -19.25
CA GLY A 178 -15.27 1.04 -18.23
C GLY A 178 -15.57 2.45 -18.78
N ALA A 179 -15.26 2.72 -20.06
CA ALA A 179 -15.60 3.98 -20.72
C ALA A 179 -17.12 4.19 -20.95
N GLN A 180 -17.94 3.17 -20.68
CA GLN A 180 -19.41 3.18 -20.75
C GLN A 180 -20.05 3.03 -19.37
N THR A 181 -19.25 2.82 -18.32
CA THR A 181 -19.73 2.52 -16.97
C THR A 181 -19.93 3.79 -16.17
N GLU A 182 -21.15 4.01 -15.67
CA GLU A 182 -21.46 5.13 -14.81
C GLU A 182 -20.65 5.07 -13.50
N GLY A 183 -20.00 6.18 -13.15
CA GLY A 183 -19.25 6.30 -11.91
C GLY A 183 -17.93 5.51 -11.88
N ILE A 184 -17.39 5.06 -13.03
CA ILE A 184 -16.11 4.35 -13.07
C ILE A 184 -15.01 5.10 -12.29
N PHE A 185 -14.23 4.38 -11.48
CA PHE A 185 -13.28 4.90 -10.47
C PHE A 185 -13.86 5.61 -9.25
N ARG A 186 -15.10 6.09 -9.30
CA ARG A 186 -15.81 6.62 -8.12
C ARG A 186 -16.50 5.51 -7.34
N VAL A 187 -17.20 4.63 -8.04
CA VAL A 187 -17.84 3.44 -7.47
C VAL A 187 -16.73 2.41 -7.16
N PRO A 188 -16.64 1.88 -5.94
CA PRO A 188 -15.70 0.81 -5.63
C PRO A 188 -16.18 -0.50 -6.26
N GLY A 189 -15.24 -1.31 -6.75
CA GLY A 189 -15.51 -2.70 -7.08
C GLY A 189 -15.71 -3.53 -5.81
N ASP A 190 -16.24 -4.73 -5.97
CA ASP A 190 -16.38 -5.67 -4.87
C ASP A 190 -15.02 -5.96 -4.22
N ILE A 191 -14.95 -5.87 -2.89
CA ILE A 191 -13.68 -5.94 -2.14
C ILE A 191 -13.06 -7.33 -2.25
N ASP A 192 -13.87 -8.39 -2.22
CA ASP A 192 -13.38 -9.76 -2.33
C ASP A 192 -12.85 -10.02 -3.75
N GLU A 193 -13.54 -9.53 -4.78
CA GLU A 193 -13.06 -9.63 -6.17
C GLU A 193 -11.77 -8.80 -6.40
N VAL A 194 -11.67 -7.61 -5.81
CA VAL A 194 -10.45 -6.78 -5.88
C VAL A 194 -9.28 -7.48 -5.21
N ASN A 195 -9.49 -8.10 -4.04
CA ASN A 195 -8.47 -8.85 -3.34
C ASN A 195 -8.05 -10.11 -4.13
N ALA A 196 -9.00 -10.87 -4.66
CA ALA A 196 -8.72 -12.02 -5.51
C ALA A 196 -7.91 -11.60 -6.75
N LEU A 197 -8.30 -10.51 -7.42
CA LEU A 197 -7.56 -9.98 -8.57
C LEU A 197 -6.14 -9.54 -8.18
N LYS A 198 -5.95 -8.93 -7.01
CA LYS A 198 -4.63 -8.56 -6.49
C LYS A 198 -3.70 -9.77 -6.38
N LEU A 199 -4.19 -10.88 -5.81
CA LEU A 199 -3.41 -12.12 -5.65
C LEU A 199 -2.97 -12.70 -7.01
N GLN A 200 -3.83 -12.61 -8.04
CA GLN A 200 -3.50 -13.06 -9.39
C GLN A 200 -2.50 -12.13 -10.09
N VAL A 201 -2.68 -10.81 -9.95
CA VAL A 201 -1.77 -9.80 -10.50
C VAL A 201 -0.37 -9.94 -9.94
N ASP A 202 -0.23 -10.22 -8.63
CA ASP A 202 1.06 -10.49 -7.99
C ASP A 202 1.79 -11.72 -8.55
N GLN A 203 1.06 -12.61 -9.22
CA GLN A 203 1.60 -13.76 -9.93
C GLN A 203 1.75 -13.51 -11.45
N TRP A 204 1.66 -12.26 -11.90
CA TRP A 204 1.71 -11.86 -13.32
C TRP A 204 0.57 -12.45 -14.17
N LYS A 205 -0.62 -12.64 -13.58
CA LYS A 205 -1.80 -13.19 -14.25
C LYS A 205 -2.98 -12.22 -14.20
N ILE A 206 -3.79 -12.27 -15.25
CA ILE A 206 -5.09 -11.61 -15.33
C ILE A 206 -6.15 -12.68 -15.54
N PRO A 207 -7.19 -12.77 -14.69
CA PRO A 207 -8.27 -13.73 -14.88
C PRO A 207 -9.14 -13.39 -16.09
N GLU A 208 -9.56 -14.41 -16.84
CA GLU A 208 -10.40 -14.24 -18.05
C GLU A 208 -11.87 -13.96 -17.71
N ASN A 209 -12.31 -14.28 -16.48
CA ASN A 209 -13.70 -14.22 -16.05
C ASN A 209 -14.09 -12.91 -15.35
N LEU A 210 -13.29 -11.85 -15.47
CA LEU A 210 -13.67 -10.53 -14.97
C LEU A 210 -14.89 -10.01 -15.75
N SER A 211 -15.85 -9.44 -15.03
CA SER A 211 -17.07 -8.89 -15.62
C SER A 211 -17.33 -7.44 -15.21
N ASP A 212 -17.02 -7.09 -13.97
CA ASP A 212 -17.17 -5.72 -13.47
C ASP A 212 -15.92 -4.87 -13.75
N PRO A 213 -16.01 -3.79 -14.55
CA PRO A 213 -14.90 -2.87 -14.77
C PRO A 213 -14.45 -2.10 -13.51
N ASN A 214 -15.30 -2.00 -12.46
CA ASN A 214 -14.95 -1.31 -11.21
C ASN A 214 -13.90 -2.09 -10.38
N VAL A 215 -13.79 -3.40 -10.57
CA VAL A 215 -12.80 -4.26 -9.89
C VAL A 215 -11.37 -3.92 -10.34
N PRO A 216 -10.99 -4.05 -11.63
CA PRO A 216 -9.65 -3.65 -12.08
C PRO A 216 -9.42 -2.14 -11.94
N ALA A 217 -10.46 -1.30 -12.02
CA ALA A 217 -10.35 0.13 -11.76
C ALA A 217 -9.98 0.44 -10.30
N SER A 218 -10.58 -0.27 -9.35
CA SER A 218 -10.27 -0.13 -7.92
C SER A 218 -8.88 -0.65 -7.61
N LEU A 219 -8.49 -1.78 -8.20
CA LEU A 219 -7.15 -2.33 -8.04
C LEU A 219 -6.08 -1.43 -8.66
N LEU A 220 -6.35 -0.81 -9.81
CA LEU A 220 -5.42 0.15 -10.42
C LEU A 220 -5.16 1.34 -9.49
N LYS A 221 -6.20 1.91 -8.88
CA LYS A 221 -6.05 2.98 -7.86
C LYS A 221 -5.20 2.48 -6.69
N LEU A 222 -5.50 1.28 -6.19
CA LEU A 222 -4.77 0.68 -5.08
C LEU A 222 -3.28 0.52 -5.42
N TRP A 223 -2.96 0.05 -6.62
CA TRP A 223 -1.58 -0.15 -7.07
C TRP A 223 -0.76 1.16 -7.01
N TYR A 224 -1.26 2.27 -7.57
CA TYR A 224 -0.57 3.57 -7.44
C TYR A 224 -0.43 4.04 -6.00
N ARG A 225 -1.49 3.86 -5.20
CA ARG A 225 -1.50 4.26 -3.80
C ARG A 225 -0.49 3.49 -2.97
N GLU A 226 -0.30 2.20 -3.27
CA GLU A 226 0.61 1.30 -2.55
C GLU A 226 2.05 1.32 -3.08
N LEU A 227 2.38 2.02 -4.17
CA LEU A 227 3.79 2.19 -4.58
C LEU A 227 4.65 2.66 -3.40
N GLU A 228 5.90 2.21 -3.30
CA GLU A 228 6.77 2.62 -2.18
C GLU A 228 6.85 4.15 -2.07
N GLU A 229 7.12 4.81 -3.19
CA GLU A 229 7.01 6.25 -3.38
C GLU A 229 5.85 6.56 -4.34
N PRO A 230 5.07 7.65 -4.15
CA PRO A 230 4.08 8.07 -5.14
C PRO A 230 4.69 8.21 -6.54
N VAL A 231 3.87 7.99 -7.59
CA VAL A 231 4.32 8.12 -8.98
C VAL A 231 4.94 9.49 -9.27
N ILE A 232 4.46 10.54 -8.61
CA ILE A 232 5.15 11.82 -8.54
C ILE A 232 6.02 11.80 -7.27
N PRO A 233 7.36 11.71 -7.38
CA PRO A 233 8.25 11.62 -6.23
C PRO A 233 8.09 12.82 -5.29
N GLN A 234 8.36 12.58 -4.00
CA GLN A 234 8.12 13.58 -2.97
C GLN A 234 8.95 14.86 -3.19
N SER A 235 10.12 14.74 -3.79
CA SER A 235 11.00 15.85 -4.14
C SER A 235 10.33 16.88 -5.07
N PHE A 236 9.35 16.46 -5.87
CA PHE A 236 8.60 17.33 -6.79
C PHE A 236 7.26 17.81 -6.21
N TYR A 237 6.81 17.25 -5.09
CA TYR A 237 5.49 17.55 -4.50
C TYR A 237 5.28 19.05 -4.29
N LYS A 238 6.26 19.76 -3.69
CA LYS A 238 6.14 21.20 -3.45
C LYS A 238 5.96 22.00 -4.75
N GLN A 239 6.68 21.63 -5.82
CA GLN A 239 6.56 22.29 -7.11
C GLN A 239 5.18 22.04 -7.74
N CYS A 240 4.64 20.83 -7.60
CA CYS A 240 3.28 20.51 -8.06
C CYS A 240 2.23 21.38 -7.35
N ILE A 241 2.35 21.51 -6.02
CA ILE A 241 1.44 22.33 -5.20
C ILE A 241 1.59 23.82 -5.48
N SER A 242 2.79 24.31 -5.80
CA SER A 242 3.01 25.72 -6.16
C SER A 242 2.48 26.05 -7.56
N ASN A 243 2.57 25.12 -8.51
CA ASN A 243 2.23 25.31 -9.92
C ASN A 243 0.87 24.67 -10.31
N TYR A 244 -0.01 24.45 -9.34
CA TYR A 244 -1.23 23.65 -9.48
C TYR A 244 -2.31 24.20 -10.44
N GLU A 245 -2.21 25.47 -10.85
CA GLU A 245 -3.13 26.11 -11.80
C GLU A 245 -2.46 26.62 -13.07
N ASP A 246 -1.12 26.54 -13.15
CA ASP A 246 -0.34 27.00 -14.29
C ASP A 246 -0.03 25.80 -15.21
N PRO A 247 -0.64 25.70 -16.40
CA PRO A 247 -0.41 24.58 -17.30
C PRO A 247 1.03 24.43 -17.74
N GLU A 248 1.71 25.53 -18.08
CA GLU A 248 3.06 25.49 -18.62
C GLU A 248 4.05 25.07 -17.52
N ALA A 249 3.91 25.65 -16.32
CA ALA A 249 4.74 25.27 -15.18
C ALA A 249 4.46 23.84 -14.70
N ALA A 250 3.20 23.40 -14.68
CA ALA A 250 2.84 22.03 -14.30
C ALA A 250 3.43 21.00 -15.27
N ILE A 251 3.36 21.27 -16.58
CA ILE A 251 3.97 20.41 -17.62
C ILE A 251 5.50 20.39 -17.46
N SER A 252 6.13 21.53 -17.17
CA SER A 252 7.57 21.59 -16.93
C SER A 252 7.99 20.72 -15.73
N VAL A 253 7.20 20.71 -14.64
CA VAL A 253 7.44 19.80 -13.51
C VAL A 253 7.41 18.34 -13.97
N VAL A 254 6.42 17.94 -14.77
CA VAL A 254 6.32 16.57 -15.31
C VAL A 254 7.51 16.21 -16.21
N GLN A 255 7.99 17.15 -17.03
CA GLN A 255 9.15 16.92 -17.91
C GLN A 255 10.45 16.66 -17.12
N CYS A 256 10.58 17.27 -15.94
CA CYS A 256 11.72 17.12 -15.04
C CYS A 256 11.68 15.86 -14.16
N LEU A 257 10.57 15.10 -14.17
CA LEU A 257 10.48 13.84 -13.43
C LEU A 257 11.50 12.81 -13.94
N PRO A 258 11.93 11.86 -13.08
CA PRO A 258 12.69 10.70 -13.52
C PRO A 258 11.99 10.01 -14.69
N GLU A 259 12.76 9.47 -15.65
CA GLU A 259 12.20 8.96 -16.91
C GLU A 259 11.08 7.94 -16.67
N LEU A 260 11.29 6.96 -15.78
CA LEU A 260 10.30 5.94 -15.48
C LEU A 260 9.01 6.55 -14.89
N ASN A 261 9.12 7.38 -13.85
CA ASN A 261 7.98 8.09 -13.26
C ASN A 261 7.21 8.92 -14.29
N ARG A 262 7.93 9.63 -15.15
CA ARG A 262 7.33 10.43 -16.23
C ARG A 262 6.56 9.55 -17.20
N LEU A 263 7.13 8.42 -17.64
CA LEU A 263 6.46 7.49 -18.54
C LEU A 263 5.20 6.89 -17.90
N VAL A 264 5.30 6.43 -16.66
CA VAL A 264 4.19 5.87 -15.89
C VAL A 264 3.08 6.92 -15.71
N LEU A 265 3.43 8.15 -15.30
CA LEU A 265 2.45 9.23 -15.15
C LEU A 265 1.82 9.62 -16.49
N CYS A 266 2.59 9.81 -17.55
CA CYS A 266 2.05 10.19 -18.85
C CYS A 266 1.12 9.11 -19.42
N TYR A 267 1.45 7.82 -19.23
CA TYR A 267 0.53 6.73 -19.56
C TYR A 267 -0.77 6.83 -18.78
N PHE A 268 -0.68 7.10 -17.48
CA PHE A 268 -1.86 7.26 -16.64
C PHE A 268 -2.73 8.43 -17.08
N ILE A 269 -2.13 9.59 -17.36
CA ILE A 269 -2.85 10.77 -17.84
C ILE A 269 -3.51 10.48 -19.20
N ASN A 270 -2.81 9.79 -20.12
CA ASN A 270 -3.39 9.35 -21.39
C ASN A 270 -4.64 8.48 -21.18
N PHE A 271 -4.56 7.54 -20.25
CA PHE A 271 -5.67 6.67 -19.88
C PHE A 271 -6.84 7.48 -19.30
N LEU A 272 -6.61 8.43 -18.40
CA LEU A 272 -7.66 9.31 -17.87
C LEU A 272 -8.28 10.20 -18.95
N GLN A 273 -7.47 10.67 -19.92
CA GLN A 273 -7.93 11.46 -21.06
C GLN A 273 -8.95 10.71 -21.93
N VAL A 274 -8.92 9.37 -21.97
CA VAL A 274 -9.98 8.57 -22.63
C VAL A 274 -11.34 8.83 -21.97
N PHE A 275 -11.42 8.79 -20.64
CA PHE A 275 -12.67 8.99 -19.90
C PHE A 275 -13.13 10.46 -19.93
N ALA A 276 -12.18 11.40 -20.00
CA ALA A 276 -12.44 12.83 -20.09
C ALA A 276 -13.05 13.27 -21.44
N GLN A 277 -13.02 12.42 -22.47
CA GLN A 277 -13.61 12.76 -23.77
C GLN A 277 -15.14 12.98 -23.63
N PRO A 278 -15.72 14.03 -24.25
CA PRO A 278 -17.15 14.34 -24.11
C PRO A 278 -18.10 13.16 -24.40
N VAL A 279 -17.73 12.32 -25.37
CA VAL A 279 -18.48 11.11 -25.73
C VAL A 279 -18.58 10.12 -24.58
N ASN A 280 -17.52 9.99 -23.77
CA ASN A 280 -17.47 9.07 -22.64
C ASN A 280 -18.05 9.72 -21.38
N VAL A 281 -17.77 11.01 -21.12
CA VAL A 281 -18.33 11.77 -19.98
C VAL A 281 -19.86 11.69 -19.94
N SER A 282 -20.52 11.76 -21.10
CA SER A 282 -21.99 11.66 -21.19
C SER A 282 -22.54 10.34 -20.62
N LYS A 283 -21.74 9.28 -20.66
CA LYS A 283 -22.08 7.91 -20.22
C LYS A 283 -21.55 7.63 -18.81
N THR A 284 -20.27 7.89 -18.57
CA THR A 284 -19.61 7.61 -17.30
C THR A 284 -19.99 8.57 -16.19
N LYS A 285 -20.46 9.79 -16.52
CA LYS A 285 -20.68 10.90 -15.58
C LYS A 285 -19.42 11.34 -14.83
N MET A 286 -18.24 10.92 -15.32
CA MET A 286 -16.94 11.25 -14.74
C MET A 286 -16.27 12.31 -15.62
N ASP A 287 -16.53 13.58 -15.30
CA ASP A 287 -15.82 14.71 -15.92
C ASP A 287 -14.38 14.82 -15.40
N VAL A 288 -13.61 15.76 -15.94
CA VAL A 288 -12.20 15.96 -15.55
C VAL A 288 -12.08 16.26 -14.05
N ASN A 289 -13.02 17.02 -13.47
CA ASN A 289 -12.99 17.37 -12.06
C ASN A 289 -13.21 16.14 -11.17
N ASN A 290 -14.18 15.30 -11.52
CA ASN A 290 -14.49 14.06 -10.81
C ASN A 290 -13.33 13.07 -10.91
N LEU A 291 -12.72 12.93 -12.10
CA LEU A 291 -11.53 12.09 -12.30
C LEU A 291 -10.36 12.60 -11.44
N ALA A 292 -10.08 13.90 -11.47
CA ALA A 292 -8.99 14.47 -10.70
C ALA A 292 -9.21 14.31 -9.18
N MET A 293 -10.45 14.48 -8.71
CA MET A 293 -10.82 14.29 -7.31
C MET A 293 -10.50 12.88 -6.79
N VAL A 294 -10.83 11.85 -7.56
CA VAL A 294 -10.62 10.45 -7.14
C VAL A 294 -9.21 9.94 -7.41
N MET A 295 -8.49 10.55 -8.36
CA MET A 295 -7.17 10.07 -8.80
C MET A 295 -5.99 10.78 -8.13
N ALA A 296 -6.11 12.08 -7.80
CA ALA A 296 -5.00 12.86 -7.24
C ALA A 296 -4.37 12.24 -5.97
N PRO A 297 -5.15 11.70 -5.01
CA PRO A 297 -4.60 11.07 -3.81
C PRO A 297 -3.75 9.81 -4.08
N ASN A 298 -3.86 9.22 -5.28
CA ASN A 298 -3.07 8.06 -5.66
C ASN A 298 -1.77 8.46 -6.39
N CYS A 299 -1.67 9.71 -6.85
CA CYS A 299 -0.49 10.21 -7.57
C CYS A 299 0.45 11.06 -6.72
N LEU A 300 -0.09 11.75 -5.72
CA LEU A 300 0.60 12.69 -4.84
C LEU A 300 0.35 12.29 -3.38
N ARG A 301 1.32 12.52 -2.49
CA ARG A 301 1.16 12.29 -1.05
C ARG A 301 1.65 13.49 -0.26
N CYS A 302 0.75 14.07 0.54
CA CYS A 302 1.12 15.10 1.49
C CYS A 302 1.89 14.47 2.67
N GLN A 303 3.08 15.00 2.98
CA GLN A 303 3.87 14.58 4.15
C GLN A 303 3.64 15.45 5.39
N SER A 304 2.69 16.40 5.33
CA SER A 304 2.37 17.23 6.49
C SER A 304 1.36 16.52 7.37
N ASP A 305 1.57 16.56 8.68
CA ASP A 305 0.60 16.08 9.68
C ASP A 305 -0.40 17.16 10.12
N ASP A 306 -0.26 18.42 9.66
CA ASP A 306 -1.20 19.50 10.00
C ASP A 306 -2.48 19.36 9.17
N PRO A 307 -3.66 19.11 9.79
CA PRO A 307 -4.92 18.94 9.05
C PRO A 307 -5.27 20.12 8.15
N ARG A 308 -4.83 21.34 8.50
CA ARG A 308 -5.08 22.54 7.68
C ARG A 308 -4.28 22.50 6.39
N ILE A 309 -3.01 22.11 6.48
CA ILE A 309 -2.12 21.97 5.32
C ILE A 309 -2.59 20.81 4.44
N ILE A 310 -2.96 19.68 5.03
CA ILE A 310 -3.51 18.52 4.30
C ILE A 310 -4.75 18.95 3.52
N PHE A 311 -5.71 19.62 4.17
CA PHE A 311 -6.95 20.05 3.54
C PHE A 311 -6.71 21.07 2.40
N GLU A 312 -5.82 22.03 2.61
CA GLU A 312 -5.46 23.01 1.58
C GLU A 312 -4.77 22.34 0.38
N ASN A 313 -3.79 21.47 0.65
CA ASN A 313 -3.04 20.79 -0.38
C ASN A 313 -3.91 19.81 -1.16
N THR A 314 -4.87 19.14 -0.54
CA THR A 314 -5.83 18.25 -1.21
C THR A 314 -6.49 18.96 -2.41
N ARG A 315 -6.92 20.22 -2.24
CA ARG A 315 -7.52 21.01 -3.34
C ARG A 315 -6.50 21.32 -4.44
N LYS A 316 -5.25 21.59 -4.07
CA LYS A 316 -4.17 21.89 -5.02
C LYS A 316 -3.75 20.65 -5.79
N GLU A 317 -3.66 19.49 -5.14
CA GLU A 317 -3.37 18.19 -5.78
C GLU A 317 -4.42 17.86 -6.86
N MET A 318 -5.71 18.00 -6.53
CA MET A 318 -6.80 17.80 -7.48
C MET A 318 -6.68 18.75 -8.67
N SER A 319 -6.39 20.02 -8.42
CA SER A 319 -6.24 21.01 -9.49
C SER A 319 -5.02 20.77 -10.37
N PHE A 320 -3.88 20.38 -9.78
CA PHE A 320 -2.69 20.01 -10.53
C PHE A 320 -2.99 18.82 -11.45
N LEU A 321 -3.62 17.76 -10.94
CA LEU A 321 -3.98 16.61 -11.77
C LEU A 321 -5.00 16.97 -12.86
N ARG A 322 -5.98 17.83 -12.56
CA ARG A 322 -6.92 18.36 -13.56
C ARG A 322 -6.18 19.07 -14.69
N VAL A 323 -5.23 19.96 -14.36
CA VAL A 323 -4.40 20.67 -15.35
C VAL A 323 -3.67 19.69 -16.25
N LEU A 324 -3.08 18.62 -15.69
CA LEU A 324 -2.42 17.60 -16.49
C LEU A 324 -3.40 16.86 -17.42
N ILE A 325 -4.58 16.46 -16.94
CA ILE A 325 -5.57 15.79 -17.79
C ILE A 325 -6.00 16.67 -18.97
N VAL A 326 -6.14 17.98 -18.77
CA VAL A 326 -6.58 18.91 -19.82
C VAL A 326 -5.45 19.28 -20.79
N HIS A 327 -4.25 19.55 -20.28
CA HIS A 327 -3.22 20.25 -21.04
C HIS A 327 -1.98 19.41 -21.39
N LEU A 328 -1.73 18.30 -20.70
CA LEU A 328 -0.56 17.47 -20.98
C LEU A 328 -0.76 16.71 -22.30
N ASP A 329 0.12 16.94 -23.27
CA ASP A 329 0.17 16.11 -24.47
C ASP A 329 0.74 14.73 -24.13
N THR A 330 -0.08 13.71 -24.36
CA THR A 330 0.27 12.30 -24.14
C THR A 330 0.21 11.48 -25.42
N SER A 331 0.14 12.13 -26.59
CA SER A 331 0.02 11.46 -27.90
C SER A 331 1.12 10.41 -28.14
N PHE A 332 2.33 10.67 -27.64
CA PHE A 332 3.49 9.80 -27.74
C PHE A 332 3.32 8.45 -26.99
N VAL A 333 2.41 8.38 -26.01
CA VAL A 333 2.17 7.16 -25.21
C VAL A 333 1.73 5.99 -26.10
N LYS A 334 1.00 6.25 -27.19
CA LYS A 334 0.54 5.20 -28.12
C LYS A 334 1.68 4.40 -28.75
N GLY A 335 2.89 4.95 -28.82
CA GLY A 335 4.07 4.26 -29.35
C GLY A 335 4.91 3.53 -28.30
N ILE A 336 4.50 3.52 -27.04
CA ILE A 336 5.25 2.94 -25.91
C ILE A 336 4.61 1.66 -25.36
N ILE A 337 3.31 1.45 -25.64
CA ILE A 337 2.50 0.32 -25.13
C ILE A 337 2.93 -1.00 -25.76
#